data_AF-A0A3D2W7U8-F1
#
_entry.id   AF-A0A3D2W7U8-F1
#
_cell.length_a   1.000
_cell.length_b   1.000
_cell.length_c   1.000
_cell.angle_alpha   90.00
_cell.angle_beta   90.00
_cell.angle_gamma   90.00
#
_symmetry.space_group_name_H-M   'P 1'
#
loop_
_entity.id
_entity.type
_entity.pdbx_description
1 polymer ?
#
loop_
_entity_poly.entity_id
_entity_poly.type
_entity_poly.pdbx_seq_one_letter_code
_entity_poly.pdbx_strand_id
1 'polypeptide(L)'
;MYQVRKRDGKIAEFNIRKIADAIRKAFDACGRQYNDSIIDMIALRVTSDFESKVRDGLIDVEAIQDSAEKVLSEAGYSDVSKAYILYRKQRENVRNIASTTLDYKKIVDNYLKALDWRVKENSTVTYSVGGL
;
A
#
# COMPACT_ATOMS: atom_id res chain seq x y z
N MET A 1 23.19 6.86 5.25
CA MET A 1 22.70 5.77 4.39
C MET A 1 21.79 4.89 5.24
N TYR A 2 20.53 4.71 4.86
CA TYR A 2 19.56 4.00 5.69
C TYR A 2 19.77 2.48 5.64
N GLN A 3 19.52 1.82 6.76
CA GLN A 3 19.50 0.37 6.87
C GLN A 3 18.08 -0.11 7.16
N VAL A 4 17.67 -1.17 6.47
CA VAL A 4 16.35 -1.78 6.61
C VAL A 4 16.47 -3.07 7.39
N ARG A 5 15.82 -3.14 8.55
CA ARG A 5 15.63 -4.38 9.29
C ARG A 5 14.47 -5.15 8.68
N LYS A 6 14.76 -6.33 8.15
CA LYS A 6 13.76 -7.27 7.62
C LYS A 6 13.08 -8.00 8.77
N ARG A 7 11.91 -8.60 8.48
CA ARG A 7 11.16 -9.43 9.45
C ARG A 7 12.00 -10.56 10.06
N ASP A 8 12.94 -11.13 9.30
CA ASP A 8 13.83 -12.21 9.76
C ASP A 8 15.00 -11.69 10.65
N GLY A 9 14.96 -10.41 11.06
CA GLY A 9 16.03 -9.75 11.83
C GLY A 9 17.24 -9.32 11.01
N LYS A 10 17.37 -9.79 9.76
CA LYS A 10 18.48 -9.41 8.87
C LYS A 10 18.45 -7.92 8.51
N ILE A 11 19.60 -7.28 8.57
CA ILE A 11 19.79 -5.89 8.15
C ILE A 11 20.24 -5.88 6.69
N ALA A 12 19.65 -4.99 5.89
CA ALA A 12 20.00 -4.80 4.50
C ALA A 12 20.05 -3.31 4.16
N GLU A 13 20.80 -2.93 3.14
CA GLU A 13 20.86 -1.55 2.68
C GLU A 13 19.52 -1.11 2.08
N PHE A 14 19.11 0.11 2.42
CA PHE A 14 17.92 0.74 1.84
C PHE A 14 18.14 1.02 0.35
N ASN A 15 17.15 0.66 -0.47
CA ASN A 15 17.17 0.96 -1.90
C ASN A 15 15.77 1.37 -2.36
N ILE A 16 15.63 2.64 -2.75
CA ILE A 16 14.38 3.24 -3.21
C ILE A 16 13.80 2.52 -4.44
N ARG A 17 14.65 1.94 -5.30
CA ARG A 17 14.19 1.20 -6.49
C ARG A 17 13.32 0.00 -6.11
N LYS A 18 13.56 -0.63 -4.94
CA LYS A 18 12.71 -1.72 -4.45
C LYS A 18 11.29 -1.26 -4.10
N ILE A 19 11.14 -0.01 -3.65
CA ILE A 19 9.83 0.59 -3.40
C ILE A 19 9.14 0.86 -4.73
N ALA A 20 9.85 1.51 -5.66
CA ALA A 20 9.34 1.77 -7.01
C ALA A 20 8.86 0.49 -7.71
N ASP A 21 9.67 -0.58 -7.70
CA ASP A 21 9.31 -1.88 -8.29
C ASP A 21 8.08 -2.51 -7.65
N ALA A 22 7.94 -2.38 -6.33
CA ALA A 22 6.78 -2.91 -5.62
C ALA A 22 5.51 -2.12 -5.94
N ILE A 23 5.62 -0.80 -6.09
CA ILE A 23 4.53 0.07 -6.53
C ILE A 23 4.14 -0.27 -7.97
N ARG A 24 5.10 -0.39 -8.91
CA ARG A 24 4.83 -0.78 -10.32
C ARG A 24 4.00 -2.06 -10.39
N LYS A 25 4.40 -3.09 -9.64
CA LYS A 25 3.65 -4.36 -9.56
C LYS A 25 2.23 -4.19 -9.06
N ALA A 26 1.99 -3.28 -8.13
CA ALA A 26 0.64 -3.01 -7.64
C ALA A 26 -0.20 -2.29 -8.71
N PHE A 27 0.38 -1.34 -9.45
CA PHE A 27 -0.28 -0.70 -10.59
C PHE A 27 -0.59 -1.69 -11.72
N ASP A 28 0.38 -2.54 -12.08
CA ASP A 28 0.23 -3.61 -13.07
C ASP A 28 -0.90 -4.58 -12.68
N ALA A 29 -0.97 -4.98 -11.40
CA ALA A 29 -2.01 -5.87 -10.88
C ALA A 29 -3.41 -5.24 -10.95
N CYS A 30 -3.52 -3.92 -10.87
CA CYS A 30 -4.76 -3.19 -11.06
C CYS A 30 -5.09 -2.90 -12.53
N GLY A 31 -4.19 -3.19 -13.48
CA GLY A 31 -4.34 -2.79 -14.88
C GLY A 31 -4.37 -1.27 -15.08
N ARG A 32 -3.81 -0.51 -14.14
CA ARG A 32 -3.74 0.96 -14.21
C ARG A 32 -2.53 1.36 -15.03
N GLN A 33 -2.73 2.31 -15.95
CA GLN A 33 -1.59 2.96 -16.59
C GLN A 33 -0.88 3.88 -15.59
N TYR A 34 0.44 3.86 -15.64
CA TYR A 34 1.30 4.73 -14.86
C TYR A 34 2.43 5.24 -15.74
N ASN A 35 2.97 6.39 -15.34
CA ASN A 35 4.22 6.91 -15.88
C ASN A 35 5.31 6.68 -14.85
N ASP A 36 6.53 6.39 -15.32
CA ASP A 36 7.69 6.20 -14.44
C ASP A 36 7.91 7.38 -13.48
N SER A 37 7.64 8.61 -13.93
CA SER A 37 7.72 9.81 -13.09
C SER A 37 6.73 9.81 -11.92
N ILE A 38 5.54 9.22 -12.09
CA ILE A 38 4.54 9.10 -11.01
C ILE A 38 5.03 8.08 -9.99
N ILE A 39 5.56 6.95 -10.44
CA ILE A 39 6.12 5.91 -9.57
C ILE A 39 7.26 6.48 -8.73
N ASP A 40 8.18 7.20 -9.37
CA ASP A 40 9.32 7.81 -8.69
C ASP A 40 8.86 8.87 -7.68
N MET A 41 7.87 9.70 -8.04
CA MET A 41 7.28 10.67 -7.11
C MET A 41 6.65 9.99 -5.88
N ILE A 42 5.88 8.91 -6.09
CA ILE A 42 5.28 8.15 -4.99
C ILE A 42 6.38 7.53 -4.13
N ALA A 43 7.42 6.92 -4.72
CA ALA A 43 8.52 6.32 -3.98
C ALA A 43 9.29 7.37 -3.13
N LEU A 44 9.46 8.58 -3.63
CA LEU A 44 10.04 9.70 -2.89
C LEU A 44 9.13 10.15 -1.74
N ARG A 45 7.81 10.27 -1.98
CA ARG A 45 6.84 10.59 -0.91
C ARG A 45 6.85 9.54 0.20
N VAL A 46 6.93 8.26 -0.15
CA VAL A 46 7.08 7.17 0.84
C VAL A 46 8.35 7.36 1.66
N THR A 47 9.45 7.71 1.00
CA THR A 47 10.73 7.98 1.68
C THR A 47 10.62 9.11 2.68
N SER A 48 9.95 10.20 2.31
CA SER A 48 9.70 11.33 3.21
C SER A 48 8.75 10.98 4.37
N ASP A 49 7.71 10.16 4.14
CA ASP A 49 6.77 9.78 5.20
C ASP A 49 7.44 8.93 6.29
N PHE A 50 8.30 7.98 5.91
CA PHE A 50 8.96 7.11 6.90
C PHE A 50 10.23 7.72 7.50
N GLU A 51 10.76 8.81 6.95
CA GLU A 51 12.00 9.45 7.43
C GLU A 51 11.93 9.77 8.93
N SER A 52 10.77 10.26 9.38
CA SER A 52 10.46 10.53 10.80
C SER A 52 10.48 9.29 11.70
N LYS A 53 10.36 8.08 11.13
CA LYS A 53 10.31 6.79 11.82
C LYS A 53 11.69 6.13 11.92
N VAL A 54 12.68 6.65 11.21
CA VAL A 54 14.06 6.13 11.25
C VAL A 54 14.68 6.39 12.62
N ARG A 55 15.27 5.37 13.23
CA ARG A 55 16.02 5.49 14.49
C ARG A 55 17.42 4.92 14.32
N ASP A 56 18.44 5.69 14.67
CA ASP A 56 19.85 5.30 14.53
C ASP A 56 20.24 4.84 13.12
N GLY A 57 19.61 5.44 12.10
CA GLY A 57 19.80 5.06 10.69
C GLY A 57 19.16 3.72 10.30
N LEU A 58 18.41 3.09 11.20
CA LEU A 58 17.70 1.84 11.00
C LEU A 58 16.19 2.08 10.89
N ILE A 59 15.55 1.34 9.99
CA ILE A 59 14.09 1.33 9.82
C ILE A 59 13.56 -0.08 9.59
N ASP A 60 12.39 -0.37 10.14
CA ASP A 60 11.70 -1.63 9.90
C ASP A 60 11.08 -1.68 8.51
N VAL A 61 11.19 -2.83 7.85
CA VAL A 61 10.54 -3.06 6.55
C VAL A 61 9.01 -2.87 6.65
N GLU A 62 8.42 -3.14 7.81
CA GLU A 62 6.99 -2.90 8.07
C GLU A 62 6.65 -1.41 8.04
N ALA A 63 7.48 -0.56 8.65
CA ALA A 63 7.25 0.88 8.66
C ALA A 63 7.30 1.48 7.25
N ILE A 64 8.17 0.95 6.38
CA ILE A 64 8.24 1.33 4.96
C ILE A 64 6.97 0.88 4.22
N GLN A 65 6.49 -0.34 4.50
CA GLN A 65 5.27 -0.87 3.88
C GLN A 65 4.04 -0.06 4.28
N ASP A 66 3.89 0.24 5.57
CA ASP A 66 2.77 1.03 6.08
C ASP A 66 2.79 2.46 5.51
N SER A 67 3.98 3.04 5.35
CA SER A 67 4.15 4.32 4.65
C SER A 67 3.77 4.24 3.17
N ALA A 68 4.12 3.14 2.47
CA ALA A 68 3.72 2.93 1.07
C ALA A 68 2.20 2.84 0.91
N GLU A 69 1.53 2.10 1.79
CA GLU A 69 0.07 1.94 1.79
C GLU A 69 -0.65 3.27 2.02
N LYS A 70 -0.18 4.03 3.02
CA LYS A 70 -0.69 5.36 3.36
C LYS A 70 -0.53 6.34 2.20
N VAL A 71 0.68 6.46 1.65
CA VAL A 71 0.96 7.41 0.56
C VAL A 71 0.17 7.06 -0.70
N LEU A 72 0.01 5.78 -1.04
CA LEU A 72 -0.83 5.37 -2.18
C LEU A 72 -2.29 5.74 -1.96
N SER A 73 -2.82 5.56 -0.74
CA SER A 73 -4.18 5.95 -0.41
C SER A 73 -4.38 7.47 -0.45
N GLU A 74 -3.44 8.24 0.10
CA GLU A 74 -3.49 9.72 0.12
C GLU A 74 -3.29 10.34 -1.26
N ALA A 75 -2.55 9.66 -2.15
CA ALA A 75 -2.37 10.07 -3.54
C ALA A 75 -3.60 9.74 -4.43
N GLY A 76 -4.67 9.17 -3.87
CA GLY A 76 -5.89 8.82 -4.60
C GLY A 76 -5.83 7.46 -5.32
N TYR A 77 -4.74 6.70 -5.15
CA TYR A 77 -4.57 5.36 -5.69
C TYR A 77 -5.02 4.28 -4.69
N SER A 78 -6.23 4.44 -4.16
CA SER A 78 -6.78 3.56 -3.11
C SER A 78 -6.95 2.10 -3.58
N ASP A 79 -7.23 1.88 -4.86
CA ASP A 79 -7.26 0.57 -5.51
C ASP A 79 -5.86 -0.07 -5.58
N VAL A 80 -4.85 0.71 -5.97
CA VAL A 80 -3.45 0.27 -5.99
C VAL A 80 -2.92 -0.02 -4.58
N SER A 81 -3.26 0.83 -3.60
CA SER A 81 -2.93 0.59 -2.19
C SER A 81 -3.48 -0.76 -1.70
N LYS A 82 -4.73 -1.09 -2.07
CA LYS A 82 -5.31 -2.41 -1.76
C LYS A 82 -4.60 -3.56 -2.47
N ALA A 83 -4.28 -3.41 -3.75
CA ALA A 83 -3.51 -4.42 -4.49
C ALA A 83 -2.12 -4.63 -3.88
N TYR A 84 -1.50 -3.56 -3.40
CA TYR A 84 -0.24 -3.60 -2.66
C TYR A 84 -0.36 -4.39 -1.34
N ILE A 85 -1.38 -4.09 -0.52
CA ILE A 85 -1.69 -4.84 0.72
C ILE A 85 -1.92 -6.32 0.42
N LEU A 86 -2.68 -6.61 -0.63
CA LEU A 86 -2.95 -7.98 -1.04
C LEU A 86 -1.67 -8.70 -1.47
N TYR A 87 -0.80 -8.05 -2.25
CA TYR A 87 0.49 -8.59 -2.63
C TYR A 87 1.39 -8.85 -1.41
N ARG A 88 1.40 -7.94 -0.42
CA ARG A 88 2.10 -8.12 0.87
C ARG A 88 1.57 -9.34 1.61
N LYS A 89 0.25 -9.45 1.77
CA LYS A 89 -0.41 -10.62 2.38
C LYS A 89 -0.14 -11.89 1.59
N GLN A 90 -0.11 -11.85 0.26
CA GLN A 90 0.23 -13.00 -0.56
C GLN A 90 1.69 -13.42 -0.38
N ARG A 91 2.65 -12.50 -0.27
CA ARG A 91 4.06 -12.83 0.01
C ARG A 91 4.30 -13.29 1.44
N GLU A 92 3.56 -12.75 2.40
CA GLU A 92 3.55 -13.26 3.76
C GLU A 92 2.95 -14.66 3.81
N ASN A 93 1.83 -14.85 3.12
CA ASN A 93 1.23 -16.15 2.91
C ASN A 93 2.21 -17.07 2.19
N VAL A 94 2.78 -16.81 1.02
CA VAL A 94 3.76 -17.71 0.38
C VAL A 94 4.94 -18.08 1.30
N ARG A 95 5.37 -17.18 2.19
CA ARG A 95 6.36 -17.49 3.24
C ARG A 95 5.78 -18.39 4.34
N ASN A 96 4.53 -18.17 4.74
CA ASN A 96 3.77 -19.05 5.63
C ASN A 96 3.42 -20.36 4.90
N ILE A 97 2.55 -20.34 3.88
CA ILE A 97 2.09 -21.32 2.85
C ILE A 97 3.15 -22.23 2.19
N ALA A 98 4.45 -22.04 2.44
CA ALA A 98 5.31 -23.22 2.64
C ALA A 98 4.69 -24.23 3.65
N SER A 99 3.61 -23.84 4.35
CA SER A 99 2.81 -24.56 5.32
C SER A 99 1.28 -24.62 5.10
N THR A 100 0.62 -24.17 4.00
CA THR A 100 -0.81 -24.50 3.55
C THR A 100 -1.49 -23.48 2.61
N THR A 101 -1.93 -23.89 1.41
CA THR A 101 -2.50 -23.09 0.29
C THR A 101 -4.02 -22.86 0.37
N LEU A 102 -4.53 -21.67 -0.07
CA LEU A 102 -5.90 -21.33 -0.57
C LEU A 102 -6.64 -20.19 0.19
N ASP A 103 -6.45 -18.91 -0.17
CA ASP A 103 -7.46 -17.87 0.20
C ASP A 103 -7.45 -16.57 -0.65
N TYR A 104 -7.19 -16.66 -1.95
CA TYR A 104 -6.90 -15.47 -2.77
C TYR A 104 -8.13 -14.70 -3.27
N LYS A 105 -9.20 -15.39 -3.69
CA LYS A 105 -10.41 -14.74 -4.26
C LYS A 105 -11.33 -14.13 -3.19
N LYS A 106 -11.35 -14.68 -1.98
CA LYS A 106 -12.24 -14.21 -0.90
C LYS A 106 -11.78 -12.90 -0.28
N ILE A 107 -10.47 -12.67 -0.13
CA ILE A 107 -9.94 -11.48 0.55
C ILE A 107 -10.21 -10.22 -0.28
N VAL A 108 -10.00 -10.28 -1.59
CA VAL A 108 -10.24 -9.15 -2.50
C VAL A 108 -11.72 -8.77 -2.53
N ASP A 109 -12.60 -9.76 -2.65
CA ASP A 109 -14.04 -9.53 -2.73
C ASP A 109 -14.61 -9.00 -1.41
N ASN A 110 -14.08 -9.45 -0.27
CA ASN A 110 -14.53 -8.98 1.05
C ASN A 110 -14.06 -7.56 1.37
N TYR A 111 -12.82 -7.19 1.00
CA TYR A 111 -12.32 -5.83 1.18
C TYR A 111 -12.94 -4.81 0.21
N LEU A 112 -13.29 -5.24 -1.02
CA LEU A 112 -14.03 -4.40 -1.96
C LEU A 112 -15.44 -4.10 -1.46
N LYS A 113 -16.14 -5.11 -0.90
CA LYS A 113 -17.48 -4.93 -0.31
C LYS A 113 -17.47 -4.07 0.95
N ALA A 114 -16.45 -4.18 1.80
CA ALA A 114 -16.33 -3.36 3.02
C ALA A 114 -16.18 -1.85 2.73
N LEU A 115 -15.65 -1.48 1.57
CA LEU A 115 -15.52 -0.08 1.16
C LEU A 115 -16.78 0.49 0.53
N ASP A 116 -17.60 -0.36 -0.07
CA ASP A 116 -18.87 0.05 -0.67
C ASP A 116 -19.88 0.56 0.38
N TRP A 117 -19.79 0.06 1.62
CA TRP A 117 -20.59 0.58 2.75
C TRP A 117 -20.18 1.98 3.21
N ARG A 118 -18.89 2.34 3.13
CA ARG A 118 -18.42 3.67 3.61
C ARG A 118 -18.71 4.81 2.63
N VAL A 119 -19.01 4.48 1.37
CA VAL A 119 -19.40 5.45 0.34
C VAL A 119 -20.90 5.74 0.39
N LYS A 120 -21.74 4.76 0.81
CA LYS A 120 -23.19 4.96 0.93
C LYS A 120 -23.63 5.89 2.07
N GLU A 121 -22.85 6.02 3.15
CA GLU A 121 -23.20 6.94 4.25
C GLU A 121 -22.98 8.42 3.92
N ASN A 122 -22.18 8.75 2.89
CA ASN A 122 -21.84 10.13 2.57
C ASN A 122 -22.58 10.71 1.35
N SER A 123 -23.54 9.97 0.77
CA SER A 123 -24.33 10.42 -0.38
C SER A 123 -25.79 10.77 -0.08
N THR A 124 -26.18 10.84 1.20
CA THR A 124 -27.55 11.21 1.62
C THR A 124 -27.58 12.52 2.43
N VAL A 125 -26.80 13.52 2.04
CA VAL A 125 -26.94 14.89 2.57
C VAL A 125 -26.97 15.89 1.40
N THR A 126 -28.05 15.83 0.63
CA THR A 126 -28.54 16.98 -0.13
C THR A 126 -29.96 17.25 0.34
N TYR A 127 -30.09 17.82 1.53
CA TYR A 127 -31.35 18.42 1.97
C TYR A 127 -31.54 19.72 1.20
N SER A 128 -32.62 19.78 0.41
CA SER A 128 -33.19 20.99 -0.17
C SER A 128 -33.25 22.11 0.86
N VAL A 129 -32.57 23.23 0.59
CA VAL A 129 -32.88 24.51 1.24
C VAL A 129 -33.79 25.24 0.27
N GLY A 130 -35.03 25.47 0.72
CA GLY A 130 -36.15 25.93 -0.08
C GLY A 130 -35.94 27.33 -0.66
N GLY A 131 -36.38 27.47 -1.91
CA GLY A 131 -36.85 28.75 -2.41
C GLY A 131 -38.32 28.91 -2.03
N LEU A 132 -38.59 29.88 -1.17
CA LEU A 132 -39.78 30.74 -1.12
C LEU A 132 -39.56 31.82 -0.06
#